data_AF-A0A0D2SS17-F1
#
_entry.id   AF-A0A0D2SS17-F1
#
_cell.length_a   1.000
_cell.length_b   1.000
_cell.length_c   1.000
_cell.angle_alpha   90.00
_cell.angle_beta   90.00
_cell.angle_gamma   90.00
#
_symmetry.space_group_name_H-M   'P 1'
#
loop_
_entity.id
_entity.type
_entity.pdbx_description
1 polymer ?
#
loop_
_entity_poly.entity_id
_entity_poly.type
_entity_poly.pdbx_seq_one_letter_code
_entity_poly.pdbx_strand_id
1 'polypeptide(L)'
;MEENYRRLKEINKKLRREIRGYVGIHSSGFRDFLLKPELLRSIVDSGFEHPSGVQHECIPQAILGMDVLFQAKSRMGKSTVFVLSTLQQIEPVAGQVAAVVLCHTRELAYQFSHL
;
A
#
# COMPACT_ATOMS: atom_id res chain seq x y z
N MET A 1 17.25 18.21 -33.62
CA MET A 1 16.92 16.85 -33.11
C MET A 1 17.56 16.61 -31.75
N GLU A 2 18.86 16.86 -31.60
CA GLU A 2 19.64 16.71 -30.34
C GLU A 2 19.11 17.53 -29.14
N GLU A 3 18.68 18.76 -29.40
CA GLU A 3 18.24 19.70 -28.36
C GLU A 3 16.93 19.28 -27.69
N ASN A 4 15.97 18.76 -28.47
CA ASN A 4 14.72 18.19 -27.96
C ASN A 4 14.98 16.96 -27.08
N TYR A 5 15.99 16.14 -27.44
CA TYR A 5 16.35 14.96 -26.66
C TYR A 5 16.99 15.31 -25.31
N ARG A 6 17.82 16.37 -25.25
CA ARG A 6 18.36 16.90 -23.98
C ARG A 6 17.25 17.43 -23.08
N ARG A 7 16.30 18.18 -23.65
CA ARG A 7 15.14 18.73 -22.92
C ARG A 7 14.25 17.63 -22.32
N LEU A 8 14.01 16.55 -23.07
CA LEU A 8 13.26 15.37 -22.58
C LEU A 8 14.00 14.62 -21.46
N LYS A 9 15.34 14.53 -21.52
CA LYS A 9 16.13 13.96 -20.42
C LYS A 9 16.08 14.81 -19.15
N GLU A 10 16.11 16.14 -19.28
CA GLU A 10 15.97 17.05 -18.14
C GLU A 10 14.58 16.99 -17.51
N ILE A 11 13.53 16.98 -18.32
CA ILE A 11 12.14 16.81 -17.86
C ILE A 11 12.02 15.48 -17.10
N ASN A 12 12.52 14.37 -17.66
CA ASN A 12 12.49 13.07 -16.97
C ASN A 12 13.32 13.06 -15.68
N LYS A 13 14.47 13.73 -15.65
CA LYS A 13 15.31 13.85 -14.44
C LYS A 13 14.63 14.67 -13.36
N LYS A 14 13.93 15.75 -13.74
CA LYS A 14 13.16 16.60 -12.83
C LYS A 14 11.95 15.84 -12.28
N LEU A 15 11.16 15.19 -13.14
CA LEU A 15 10.04 14.35 -12.75
C LEU A 15 10.47 13.23 -11.77
N ARG A 16 11.60 12.56 -12.05
CA ARG A 16 12.18 11.54 -11.16
C ARG A 16 12.71 12.09 -9.82
N ARG A 17 13.05 13.37 -9.75
CA ARG A 17 13.47 14.05 -8.51
C ARG A 17 12.26 14.49 -7.70
N GLU A 18 11.22 14.98 -8.36
CA GLU A 18 9.97 15.43 -7.76
C GLU A 18 9.18 14.25 -7.17
N ILE A 19 9.08 13.14 -7.92
CA ILE A 19 8.52 11.87 -7.40
C ILE A 19 9.33 11.37 -6.19
N ARG A 20 10.67 11.49 -6.22
CA ARG A 20 11.51 11.10 -5.08
C ARG A 20 11.38 12.03 -3.88
N GLY A 21 11.17 13.33 -4.12
CA GLY A 21 10.94 14.33 -3.07
C GLY A 21 9.61 14.12 -2.36
N TYR A 22 8.56 13.76 -3.10
CA TYR A 22 7.24 13.43 -2.53
C TYR A 22 7.30 12.21 -1.60
N VAL A 23 8.06 11.18 -1.98
CA VAL A 23 8.29 9.97 -1.17
C VAL A 23 9.12 10.26 0.10
N GLY A 24 9.82 11.40 0.17
CA GLY A 24 10.76 11.72 1.26
C GLY A 24 10.21 12.59 2.40
N ILE A 25 9.01 13.17 2.28
CA ILE A 25 8.51 14.17 3.26
C ILE A 25 7.57 13.55 4.30
N HIS A 26 6.98 12.37 4.04
CA HIS A 26 6.20 11.65 5.04
C HIS A 26 7.04 10.60 5.76
N SER A 27 7.79 11.03 6.77
CA SER A 27 8.35 10.15 7.80
C SER A 27 7.28 9.65 8.79
N SER A 28 6.07 9.36 8.28
CA SER A 28 4.98 8.84 9.08
C SER A 28 5.00 7.30 9.05
N GLY A 29 5.13 6.70 10.22
CA GLY A 29 5.11 5.25 10.38
C GLY A 29 3.69 4.70 10.32
N PHE A 30 3.54 3.37 10.40
CA PHE A 30 2.23 2.73 10.46
C PHE A 30 1.34 3.23 11.63
N ARG A 31 1.95 3.78 12.68
CA ARG A 31 1.26 4.36 13.84
C ARG A 31 0.42 5.58 13.49
N ASP A 32 0.78 6.30 12.44
CA ASP A 32 0.09 7.53 12.03
C ASP A 32 -1.19 7.24 11.23
N PHE A 33 -1.40 5.98 10.84
CA PHE A 33 -2.63 5.53 10.17
C PHE A 33 -3.79 5.26 11.13
N LEU A 34 -3.61 5.45 12.45
CA LEU A 34 -4.65 5.25 13.47
C LEU A 34 -5.32 3.86 13.41
N LEU A 35 -4.53 2.83 13.11
CA LEU A 35 -5.00 1.45 13.03
C LEU A 35 -5.34 0.89 14.41
N LYS A 36 -6.17 -0.15 14.44
CA LYS A 36 -6.47 -0.95 15.64
C LYS A 36 -5.16 -1.39 16.33
N PRO A 37 -5.06 -1.34 17.67
CA PRO A 37 -3.83 -1.69 18.39
C PRO A 37 -3.28 -3.08 18.06
N GLU A 38 -4.16 -4.05 17.83
CA GLU A 38 -3.80 -5.43 17.47
C GLU A 38 -3.11 -5.47 16.09
N LEU A 39 -3.57 -4.66 15.13
CA LEU A 39 -2.94 -4.57 13.81
C LEU A 39 -1.56 -3.92 13.89
N LEU A 40 -1.41 -2.85 14.67
CA LEU A 40 -0.11 -2.22 14.88
C LEU A 40 0.90 -3.20 15.48
N ARG A 41 0.48 -4.05 16.42
CA ARG A 41 1.32 -5.10 16.99
C ARG A 41 1.72 -6.12 15.91
N SER A 42 0.76 -6.63 15.13
CA SER A 42 1.05 -7.61 14.06
C SER A 42 2.00 -7.07 12.99
N ILE A 43 1.91 -5.78 12.66
CA ILE A 43 2.82 -5.09 11.73
C ILE A 43 4.26 -5.13 12.27
N VAL A 44 4.45 -4.81 13.55
CA VAL A 44 5.77 -4.85 14.21
C VAL A 44 6.30 -6.28 14.30
N ASP A 45 5.46 -7.24 14.71
CA ASP A 45 5.84 -8.65 14.85
C ASP A 45 6.22 -9.26 13.49
N SER A 46 5.66 -8.74 12.40
CA SER A 46 5.98 -9.12 11.02
C SER A 46 7.23 -8.42 10.45
N GLY A 47 7.87 -7.53 11.23
CA GLY A 47 9.11 -6.83 10.84
C GLY A 47 8.91 -5.65 9.88
N PHE A 48 7.71 -5.09 9.78
CA PHE A 48 7.47 -3.88 9.00
C PHE A 48 7.86 -2.64 9.80
N GLU A 49 8.87 -1.90 9.32
CA GLU A 49 9.34 -0.66 9.97
C GLU A 49 8.67 0.58 9.39
N HIS A 50 8.70 0.73 8.06
CA HIS A 50 8.21 1.91 7.35
C HIS A 50 7.26 1.52 6.21
N PRO A 51 6.14 2.25 6.03
CA PRO A 51 5.26 2.01 4.89
C PRO A 51 5.96 2.37 3.58
N SER A 52 5.68 1.59 2.53
CA SER A 52 6.08 1.96 1.18
C SER A 52 5.29 3.20 0.70
N GLY A 53 5.79 3.95 -0.28
CA GLY A 53 5.06 5.14 -0.78
C GLY A 53 3.62 4.83 -1.24
N VAL A 54 3.41 3.65 -1.84
CA VAL A 54 2.06 3.20 -2.23
C VAL A 54 1.19 2.88 -1.01
N GLN A 55 1.75 2.26 0.03
CA GLN A 55 1.03 2.01 1.27
C GLN A 55 0.64 3.32 1.96
N HIS A 56 1.56 4.28 1.97
CA HIS A 56 1.34 5.60 2.54
C HIS A 56 0.20 6.36 1.88
N GLU A 57 0.12 6.32 0.55
CA GLU A 57 -0.96 6.96 -0.21
C GLU A 57 -2.29 6.20 -0.10
N CYS A 58 -2.26 4.86 -0.14
CA CYS A 58 -3.47 4.06 -0.26
C CYS A 58 -4.13 3.72 1.08
N ILE A 59 -3.37 3.38 2.12
CA ILE A 59 -3.92 2.90 3.40
C ILE A 59 -4.87 3.93 4.02
N PRO A 60 -4.52 5.23 4.16
CA PRO A 60 -5.41 6.20 4.79
C PRO A 60 -6.76 6.36 4.08
N GLN A 61 -6.79 6.25 2.75
CA GLN A 61 -8.04 6.32 1.99
C GLN A 61 -8.82 5.02 2.10
N ALA A 62 -8.14 3.87 2.00
CA ALA A 62 -8.76 2.56 2.04
C ALA A 62 -9.39 2.23 3.40
N ILE A 63 -8.78 2.62 4.52
CA ILE A 63 -9.35 2.40 5.87
C ILE A 63 -10.62 3.23 6.13
N LEU A 64 -10.86 4.29 5.35
CA LEU A 64 -12.08 5.09 5.40
C LEU A 64 -13.23 4.48 4.58
N GLY A 65 -13.02 3.30 3.98
CA GLY A 65 -14.02 2.63 3.14
C GLY A 65 -14.16 3.22 1.75
N MET A 66 -13.17 4.01 1.29
CA MET A 66 -13.16 4.54 -0.06
C MET A 66 -12.70 3.48 -1.07
N ASP A 67 -13.27 3.52 -2.27
CA ASP A 67 -12.78 2.72 -3.39
C ASP A 67 -11.40 3.23 -3.84
N VAL A 68 -10.40 2.35 -3.84
CA VAL A 68 -9.02 2.70 -4.19
C VAL A 68 -8.57 1.92 -5.42
N LEU A 69 -8.22 2.64 -6.48
CA LEU A 69 -7.50 2.10 -7.63
C LEU A 69 -6.04 2.55 -7.59
N PHE A 70 -5.11 1.59 -7.56
CA PHE A 70 -3.70 1.92 -7.50
C PHE A 70 -2.83 0.97 -8.33
N GLN A 71 -1.79 1.54 -8.94
CA GLN A 71 -0.76 0.79 -9.66
C GLN A 71 0.57 0.89 -8.91
N ALA A 72 1.25 -0.23 -8.82
CA ALA A 72 2.54 -0.35 -8.15
C ALA A 72 3.33 -1.49 -8.78
N LYS A 73 4.64 -1.51 -8.60
CA LYS A 73 5.47 -2.62 -9.09
C LYS A 73 5.27 -3.85 -8.19
N SER A 74 5.68 -5.01 -8.72
CA SER A 74 5.68 -6.24 -7.92
C SER A 74 6.53 -6.05 -6.66
N ARG A 75 6.13 -6.71 -5.55
CA ARG A 75 6.78 -6.66 -4.23
C ARG A 75 6.79 -5.28 -3.53
N MET A 76 5.97 -4.32 -3.94
CA MET A 76 5.85 -3.02 -3.27
C MET A 76 4.84 -2.98 -2.12
N GLY A 77 4.41 -4.15 -1.61
CA GLY A 77 3.52 -4.21 -0.45
C GLY A 77 2.05 -3.87 -0.75
N LYS A 78 1.61 -4.03 -2.01
CA LYS A 78 0.19 -3.93 -2.41
C LYS A 78 -0.70 -4.81 -1.54
N SER A 79 -0.16 -5.97 -1.16
CA SER A 79 -0.89 -6.97 -0.39
C SER A 79 -1.27 -6.45 0.98
N THR A 80 -0.31 -5.85 1.66
CA THR A 80 -0.49 -5.23 2.96
C THR A 80 -1.56 -4.14 2.93
N VAL A 81 -1.71 -3.40 1.82
CA VAL A 81 -2.76 -2.38 1.69
C VAL A 81 -4.14 -3.01 1.85
N PHE A 82 -4.45 -4.06 1.09
CA PHE A 82 -5.77 -4.68 1.19
C PHE A 82 -5.95 -5.40 2.53
N VAL A 83 -4.94 -6.12 3.04
CA VAL A 83 -5.06 -6.87 4.31
C VAL A 83 -5.35 -5.93 5.45
N LEU A 84 -4.52 -4.89 5.62
CA LEU A 84 -4.68 -3.94 6.72
C LEU A 84 -5.99 -3.17 6.61
N SER A 85 -6.36 -2.73 5.40
CA SER A 85 -7.59 -1.94 5.22
C SER A 85 -8.83 -2.78 5.50
N THR A 86 -8.86 -4.03 5.05
CA THR A 86 -9.97 -4.96 5.32
C THR A 86 -10.05 -5.30 6.80
N LEU A 87 -8.94 -5.68 7.45
CA LEU A 87 -8.95 -6.03 8.88
C LEU A 87 -9.26 -4.83 9.78
N GLN A 88 -8.89 -3.62 9.35
CA GLN A 88 -9.25 -2.40 10.07
C GLN A 88 -10.77 -2.19 10.07
N GLN A 89 -11.45 -2.48 8.96
CA GLN A 89 -12.89 -2.23 8.79
C GLN A 89 -13.78 -3.41 9.21
N ILE A 90 -13.26 -4.64 9.22
CA ILE A 90 -14.06 -5.82 9.50
C ILE A 90 -14.59 -5.80 10.94
N GLU A 91 -15.89 -6.07 11.05
CA GLU A 91 -16.56 -6.44 12.29
C GLU A 91 -17.01 -7.90 12.15
N PRO A 92 -16.29 -8.85 12.78
CA PRO A 92 -16.53 -10.27 12.54
C PRO A 92 -17.87 -10.70 13.16
N VAL A 93 -18.77 -11.21 12.31
CA VAL A 93 -20.03 -11.84 12.71
C VAL A 93 -19.96 -13.33 12.40
N ALA A 94 -20.26 -14.17 13.41
CA ALA A 94 -20.17 -15.62 13.28
C ALA A 94 -21.02 -16.13 12.12
N GLY A 95 -20.43 -16.93 11.23
CA GLY A 95 -21.10 -17.53 10.09
C GLY A 95 -21.32 -16.59 8.89
N GLN A 96 -20.79 -15.35 8.92
CA GLN A 96 -20.93 -14.40 7.81
C GLN A 96 -19.58 -14.10 7.14
N VAL A 97 -19.61 -14.01 5.81
CA VAL A 97 -18.45 -13.57 5.01
C VAL A 97 -18.49 -12.05 4.91
N ALA A 98 -17.50 -11.37 5.49
CA ALA A 98 -17.43 -9.92 5.50
C ALA A 98 -16.49 -9.32 4.42
N ALA A 99 -15.62 -10.13 3.80
CA ALA A 99 -14.72 -9.67 2.76
C ALA A 99 -14.40 -10.79 1.75
N VAL A 100 -14.18 -10.41 0.49
CA VAL A 100 -13.78 -11.31 -0.59
C VAL A 100 -12.57 -10.73 -1.30
N VAL A 101 -11.51 -11.54 -1.43
CA VAL A 101 -10.30 -11.18 -2.19
C VAL A 101 -10.24 -12.06 -3.44
N LEU A 102 -10.20 -11.42 -4.61
CA LEU A 102 -10.12 -12.11 -5.91
C LEU A 102 -8.68 -12.10 -6.42
N CYS A 103 -8.23 -13.23 -6.94
CA CYS A 103 -6.88 -13.41 -7.46
C CYS A 103 -6.91 -14.14 -8.80
N HIS A 104 -5.94 -13.87 -9.66
CA HIS A 104 -5.88 -14.49 -10.99
C HIS A 104 -5.25 -15.88 -10.99
N THR A 105 -4.56 -16.29 -9.91
CA THR A 105 -3.96 -17.62 -9.77
C THR A 105 -4.21 -18.22 -8.38
N ARG A 106 -4.17 -19.55 -8.30
CA ARG A 106 -4.38 -20.31 -7.06
C ARG A 106 -3.23 -20.13 -6.07
N GLU A 107 -2.01 -20.04 -6.57
CA GLU A 107 -0.80 -19.86 -5.76
C GLU A 107 -0.83 -18.51 -5.03
N LEU A 108 -1.32 -17.46 -5.69
CA LEU A 108 -1.52 -16.16 -5.06
C LEU A 108 -2.62 -16.22 -3.99
N ALA A 109 -3.74 -16.86 -4.28
CA ALA A 109 -4.81 -17.04 -3.29
C ALA A 109 -4.29 -17.78 -2.05
N TYR A 110 -3.46 -18.81 -2.23
CA TYR A 110 -2.84 -19.54 -1.13
C TYR A 110 -1.85 -18.69 -0.34
N GLN A 111 -1.05 -17.84 -1.01
CA GLN A 111 -0.17 -16.89 -0.31
C GLN A 111 -0.97 -15.90 0.54
N PHE A 112 -2.12 -15.44 0.06
CA PHE A 112 -2.98 -14.52 0.80
C PHE A 112 -3.67 -15.15 2.00
N SER A 113 -3.97 -16.46 1.98
CA SER A 113 -4.57 -17.12 3.13
C SER A 113 -3.58 -17.38 4.28
N HIS A 114 -2.28 -17.23 4.04
CA HIS A 114 -1.20 -17.47 5.01
C HIS A 114 -0.44 -16.18 5.37
N LEU A 115 -0.99 -15.02 4.99
CA LEU A 115 -0.44 -13.70 5.27
C LEU A 115 -0.80 -13.21 6.67
#